data_AF-V5GHW3-F1
#
_entry.id   AF-V5GHW3-F1
#
_cell.length_a   1.000
_cell.length_b   1.000
_cell.length_c   1.000
_cell.angle_alpha   90.00
_cell.angle_beta   90.00
_cell.angle_gamma   90.00
#
_symmetry.space_group_name_H-M   'P 1'
#
loop_
_entity.id
_entity.type
_entity.pdbx_description
1 polymer ?
#
loop_
_entity_poly.entity_id
_entity_poly.type
_entity_poly.pdbx_seq_one_letter_code
_entity_poly.pdbx_strand_id
1 'polypeptide(L)' 'MFQTKPPWYELSPLAAAFAIGQGTSDPKFPDQLGADARDFILACLKRSPSERPTAEELLGHRFLQTGAIEDL' A
#
# COMPACT_ATOMS: atom_id res chain seq x y z
N MET A 1 -9.13 7.68 2.74
CA MET A 1 -9.00 6.36 2.09
C MET A 1 -9.09 6.55 0.57
N PHE A 2 -8.27 5.84 -0.21
CA PHE A 2 -8.21 6.01 -1.67
C PHE A 2 -9.30 5.25 -2.44
N GLN A 3 -9.86 4.18 -1.85
CA GLN A 3 -11.04 3.47 -2.31
C GLN A 3 -11.90 3.08 -1.11
N THR A 4 -13.22 2.94 -1.33
CA THR A 4 -14.19 2.55 -0.29
C THR A 4 -14.36 1.04 -0.18
N LYS A 5 -13.88 0.28 -1.17
CA LYS A 5 -13.85 -1.19 -1.18
C LYS A 5 -12.44 -1.68 -0.86
N PRO A 6 -12.28 -2.78 -0.10
CA PRO A 6 -10.98 -3.39 0.11
C PRO A 6 -10.44 -4.01 -1.19
N PRO A 7 -9.12 -4.24 -1.29
CA PRO A 7 -8.54 -5.02 -2.37
C PRO A 7 -9.22 -6.40 -2.54
N TRP A 8 -9.35 -6.86 -3.79
CA TRP A 8 -10.01 -8.13 -4.14
C TRP A 8 -11.47 -8.28 -3.68
N TYR A 9 -12.19 -7.18 -3.40
CA TYR A 9 -13.60 -7.23 -2.97
C TYR A 9 -14.53 -8.02 -3.91
N GLU A 10 -14.19 -8.11 -5.19
CA GLU A 10 -14.97 -8.84 -6.20
C GLU A 10 -14.73 -10.37 -6.15
N LEU A 11 -13.76 -10.86 -5.36
CA LEU A 11 -13.46 -12.28 -5.20
C LEU A 11 -14.21 -12.88 -4.00
N SER A 12 -14.48 -14.19 -4.07
CA SER A 12 -14.91 -14.93 -2.88
C SER A 12 -13.82 -14.91 -1.80
N PRO A 13 -14.16 -15.06 -0.51
CA PRO A 13 -13.16 -15.01 0.58
C PRO A 13 -11.99 -15.98 0.39
N LEU A 14 -12.26 -17.20 -0.10
CA LEU A 14 -11.22 -18.20 -0.35
C LEU A 14 -10.30 -17.78 -1.51
N ALA A 15 -10.87 -17.25 -2.59
CA ALA A 15 -10.08 -16.77 -3.74
C ALA A 15 -9.23 -15.55 -3.36
N ALA A 16 -9.77 -14.62 -2.56
CA ALA A 16 -9.01 -13.49 -2.01
C ALA A 16 -7.87 -13.96 -1.10
N ALA A 17 -8.12 -14.90 -0.18
CA ALA A 17 -7.09 -15.46 0.70
C ALA A 17 -5.96 -16.14 -0.11
N PHE A 18 -6.31 -16.84 -1.19
CA PHE A 18 -5.33 -17.47 -2.07
C PHE A 18 -4.48 -16.45 -2.85
N ALA A 19 -5.11 -15.40 -3.40
CA ALA A 19 -4.40 -14.31 -4.07
C ALA A 19 -3.39 -13.61 -3.14
N ILE A 20 -3.82 -13.30 -1.91
CA ILE A 20 -2.96 -12.72 -0.86
C ILE A 20 -1.83 -13.68 -0.47
N GLY A 21 -2.15 -14.97 -0.29
CA GLY A 21 -1.20 -15.99 0.14
C GLY A 21 -0.12 -16.30 -0.90
N GLN A 22 -0.47 -16.30 -2.19
CA GLN A 22 0.50 -16.51 -3.26
C GLN A 22 1.40 -15.29 -3.50
N GLY A 23 0.88 -14.07 -3.30
CA GLY A 23 1.64 -12.85 -3.59
C GLY A 23 1.97 -12.68 -5.07
N THR A 24 1.24 -13.35 -5.97
CA THR A 24 1.48 -13.34 -7.42
C THR A 24 0.82 -12.15 -8.13
N SER A 25 -0.01 -11.38 -7.42
CA SER A 25 -0.66 -10.20 -7.95
C SER A 25 -0.75 -9.11 -6.89
N ASP A 26 -0.32 -7.90 -7.26
CA ASP A 26 -0.57 -6.70 -6.47
C ASP A 26 -2.07 -6.39 -6.42
N PRO A 27 -2.54 -5.69 -5.36
CA PRO A 27 -3.90 -5.17 -5.34
C PRO A 27 -4.10 -4.20 -6.51
N LYS A 28 -5.30 -4.19 -7.10
CA LYS A 28 -5.65 -3.19 -8.12
C LYS A 28 -5.68 -1.80 -7.48
N PHE A 29 -4.86 -0.90 -7.99
CA PHE A 29 -4.85 0.50 -7.58
C PHE A 29 -5.69 1.36 -8.53
N PRO A 30 -6.35 2.43 -8.06
CA PRO A 30 -7.02 3.39 -8.93
C PRO A 30 -6.00 4.18 -9.75
N ASP A 31 -6.36 4.59 -10.96
CA ASP A 31 -5.49 5.37 -11.86
C ASP A 31 -5.11 6.74 -11.27
N GLN A 32 -5.97 7.29 -10.41
CA GLN A 32 -5.75 8.56 -9.73
C GLN A 32 -4.76 8.47 -8.57
N LEU A 33 -4.30 7.26 -8.21
CA LEU A 33 -3.31 7.09 -7.15
C LEU A 33 -1.93 7.49 -7.66
N GLY A 34 -1.38 8.55 -7.07
CA GLY A 34 -0.03 9.02 -7.39
C GLY A 34 1.05 7.96 -7.14
N ALA A 35 2.17 8.08 -7.86
CA ALA A 35 3.26 7.11 -7.80
C ALA A 35 3.83 6.95 -6.39
N ASP A 36 4.09 8.05 -5.67
CA ASP A 36 4.62 7.99 -4.30
C ASP A 36 3.63 7.34 -3.33
N ALA A 37 2.32 7.55 -3.50
CA ALA A 37 1.29 6.91 -2.68
C ALA A 37 1.21 5.41 -2.93
N ARG A 38 1.32 5.00 -4.20
CA ARG A 38 1.40 3.59 -4.59
C ARG A 38 2.64 2.91 -3.99
N ASP A 39 3.80 3.56 -4.11
CA ASP A 39 5.07 3.05 -3.59
C ASP A 39 5.01 2.88 -2.06
N PHE A 40 4.46 3.87 -1.35
CA PHE A 40 4.24 3.81 0.10
C PHE A 40 3.36 2.61 0.51
N ILE A 41 2.25 2.39 -0.20
CA ILE A 41 1.36 1.25 0.09
C ILE A 41 2.08 -0.09 -0.16
N LEU A 42 2.83 -0.20 -1.26
CA LEU A 42 3.58 -1.42 -1.59
C LEU A 42 4.70 -1.70 -0.59
N ALA A 43 5.36 -0.67 -0.05
CA ALA A 43 6.33 -0.80 1.02
C ALA A 43 5.69 -1.39 2.30
N CYS A 44 4.49 -0.94 2.66
CA CYS A 44 3.74 -1.48 3.79
C CYS A 44 3.27 -2.94 3.59
N LEU A 45 2.98 -3.33 2.35
CA LEU A 45 2.39 -4.63 1.99
C LEU A 45 3.44 -5.68 1.59
N LYS A 46 4.71 -5.53 1.98
CA LYS A 46 5.75 -6.53 1.73
C LYS A 46 5.38 -7.90 2.32
N ARG A 47 5.59 -8.95 1.52
CA ARG A 47 5.29 -10.35 1.86
C ARG A 47 6.06 -10.78 3.10
N SER A 48 7.38 -10.57 3.10
CA SER A 48 8.20 -10.84 4.27
C SER A 48 8.00 -9.72 5.30
N PRO A 49 7.65 -10.04 6.56
CA PRO A 49 7.58 -9.06 7.62
C PRO A 49 8.90 -8.31 7.85
N SER A 50 10.04 -8.97 7.62
CA SER A 50 11.37 -8.37 7.80
C SER A 50 11.74 -7.35 6.72
N GLU A 51 11.03 -7.34 5.59
CA GLU A 51 11.23 -6.36 4.51
C GLU A 51 10.32 -5.14 4.68
N ARG A 52 9.41 -5.15 5.66
CA ARG A 52 8.55 -4.01 5.93
C ARG A 52 9.37 -2.94 6.65
N PRO A 53 9.39 -1.69 6.14
CA PRO A 53 10.03 -0.60 6.84
C PRO A 53 9.36 -0.32 8.19
N THR A 54 10.11 0.24 9.12
CA THR A 54 9.56 0.68 10.41
C THR A 54 8.66 1.90 10.24
N ALA A 55 7.92 2.25 11.30
CA ALA A 55 7.11 3.46 11.29
C ALA A 55 7.97 4.71 11.08
N GLU A 56 9.16 4.78 11.69
CA GLU A 56 10.11 5.87 11.56
C GLU A 56 10.62 6.00 10.11
N GLU A 57 10.95 4.89 9.45
CA GLU A 57 11.36 4.87 8.05
C GLU A 57 10.22 5.31 7.11
N LEU A 58 9.00 4.84 7.37
CA LEU A 58 7.81 5.22 6.60
C LEU A 58 7.47 6.70 6.73
N LEU A 59 7.66 7.30 7.92
CA LEU A 59 7.46 8.75 8.11
C LEU A 59 8.38 9.58 7.20
N GLY A 60 9.58 9.09 6.88
CA GLY A 60 10.49 9.71 5.93
C GLY A 60 10.13 9.52 4.44
N HIS A 61 9.12 8.72 4.12
CA HIS A 61 8.75 8.42 2.74
C HIS A 61 8.13 9.63 2.03
N ARG A 62 8.43 9.83 0.74
CA ARG A 62 7.99 11.00 -0.05
C ARG A 62 6.48 11.26 -0.01
N PHE A 63 5.70 10.20 0.01
CA PHE A 63 4.24 10.27 0.16
C PHE A 63 3.79 11.09 1.38
N LEU A 64 4.46 10.93 2.53
CA LEU A 64 4.14 11.65 3.76
C LEU A 64 4.87 12.99 3.87
N GLN A 65 6.03 13.13 3.20
CA GLN A 65 6.79 14.39 3.16
C GLN A 65 6.12 15.47 2.28
N THR A 66 5.31 15.07 1.30
CA THR A 66 4.63 16.02 0.39
C THR A 66 3.57 16.89 1.08
N GLY A 67 3.19 16.56 2.34
CA GLY A 67 2.30 17.38 3.18
C GLY A 67 2.97 17.98 4.41
N ALA A 68 4.27 17.75 4.63
CA ALA A 68 5.02 18.43 5.68
C ALA A 68 5.24 19.87 5.23
N ILE A 69 4.39 20.76 5.73
CA ILE A 69 4.55 22.21 5.63
C ILE A 69 5.96 22.52 6.17
N GLU A 70 6.82 23.07 5.31
CA GLU A 70 8.06 23.72 5.75
C GLU A 70 7.68 24.75 6.81
N ASP A 71 8.24 24.61 8.01
CA ASP A 71 8.06 25.52 9.13
C ASP A 71 8.16 27.00 8.67
N LEU A 72 7.11 27.77 8.94
CA LEU A 72 7.11 29.25 8.98
C LEU A 72 6.69 29.71 10.37
#